data_AF-A0A7S7QQ26-F1
#
_entry.id   AF-A0A7S7QQ26-F1
#
_cell.length_a   1.000
_cell.length_b   1.000
_cell.length_c   1.000
_cell.angle_alpha   90.00
_cell.angle_beta   90.00
_cell.angle_gamma   90.00
#
_symmetry.space_group_name_H-M   'P 1'
#
loop_
_entity.id
_entity.type
_entity.pdbx_description
1 polymer ?
#
loop_
_entity_poly.entity_id
_entity_poly.type
_entity_poly.pdbx_seq_one_letter_code
_entity_poly.pdbx_strand_id
1 'polypeptide(L)'
;MMKTFLKTAAQGEITIRRIGDVPASRESRAGCTPLALEKGKLVIGHSETGHHHVLSRSDGAEVMVLDRPPEGMRILYAILENPTSLDHQRDHDTHESIDLPPGEYEFRIAREYDPYAELARQSMD
;
A
#
# COMPACT_ATOMS: atom_id res chain seq x y z
N MET A 1 5.85 -13.49 15.44
CA MET A 1 6.51 -14.24 14.34
C MET A 1 6.38 -13.36 13.09
N MET A 2 6.95 -13.66 11.92
CA MET A 2 6.82 -12.82 10.71
C MET A 2 6.27 -13.69 9.58
N LYS A 3 5.29 -13.19 8.82
CA LYS A 3 4.70 -13.95 7.71
C LYS A 3 5.47 -13.68 6.43
N THR A 4 5.95 -14.76 5.81
CA THR A 4 6.53 -14.75 4.47
C THR A 4 5.51 -15.24 3.45
N PHE A 5 5.62 -14.78 2.20
CA PHE A 5 4.78 -15.25 1.10
C PHE A 5 5.55 -15.28 -0.22
N LEU A 6 5.16 -16.17 -1.13
CA LEU A 6 5.82 -16.31 -2.44
C LEU A 6 5.18 -15.43 -3.53
N LYS A 7 3.85 -15.31 -3.54
CA LYS A 7 3.10 -14.59 -4.59
C LYS A 7 2.10 -13.58 -4.05
N THR A 8 1.31 -13.98 -3.04
CA THR A 8 0.26 -13.13 -2.48
C THR A 8 0.20 -13.23 -0.96
N ALA A 9 -0.11 -12.12 -0.29
CA ALA A 9 -0.47 -12.07 1.12
C ALA A 9 -1.61 -11.06 1.33
N ALA A 10 -2.17 -11.02 2.53
CA ALA A 10 -3.16 -10.02 2.90
C ALA A 10 -2.96 -9.61 4.37
N GLN A 11 -3.20 -8.33 4.64
CA GLN A 11 -3.24 -7.76 5.99
C GLN A 11 -4.34 -6.70 6.03
N GLY A 12 -5.39 -6.95 6.81
CA GLY A 12 -6.58 -6.09 6.83
C GLY A 12 -7.23 -6.00 5.45
N GLU A 13 -7.50 -4.77 5.01
CA GLU A 13 -8.06 -4.39 3.71
C GLU A 13 -7.05 -4.46 2.56
N ILE A 14 -5.78 -4.74 2.85
CA ILE A 14 -4.69 -4.71 1.87
C ILE A 14 -4.39 -6.11 1.37
N THR A 15 -4.59 -6.33 0.07
CA THR A 15 -4.04 -7.47 -0.65
C THR A 15 -2.69 -7.09 -1.25
N ILE A 16 -1.67 -7.92 -1.00
CA ILE A 16 -0.30 -7.72 -1.46
C ILE A 16 0.00 -8.78 -2.52
N ARG A 17 0.58 -8.36 -3.65
CA ARG A 17 1.05 -9.27 -4.70
C ARG A 17 2.49 -8.94 -5.05
N ARG A 18 3.38 -9.92 -5.03
CA ARG A 18 4.70 -9.80 -5.64
C ARG A 18 4.53 -9.98 -7.14
N ILE A 19 4.91 -8.98 -7.93
CA ILE A 19 4.72 -8.95 -9.38
C ILE A 19 6.02 -9.11 -10.17
N GLY A 20 7.16 -8.96 -9.50
CA GLY A 20 8.47 -9.14 -10.12
C GLY A 20 9.62 -9.02 -9.12
N ASP A 21 10.83 -9.15 -9.65
CA ASP A 21 12.06 -8.79 -8.94
C ASP A 21 12.31 -7.27 -9.06
N VAL A 22 13.34 -6.76 -8.40
CA VAL A 22 13.72 -5.34 -8.51
C VAL A 22 14.10 -5.04 -9.96
N PRO A 23 13.46 -4.08 -10.64
CA PRO A 23 13.76 -3.78 -12.03
C PRO A 23 15.16 -3.15 -12.15
N ALA A 24 15.86 -3.47 -13.24
CA ALA A 24 17.19 -2.92 -13.52
C ALA A 24 17.18 -1.41 -13.80
N SER A 25 16.03 -0.87 -14.23
CA SER A 25 15.79 0.56 -14.44
C SER A 25 14.52 1.00 -13.74
N ARG A 26 14.56 2.18 -13.14
CA ARG A 26 13.44 2.81 -12.41
C ARG A 26 12.69 3.79 -13.32
N GLU A 27 12.23 3.28 -14.44
CA GLU A 27 11.36 4.08 -15.31
C GLU A 27 10.07 4.37 -14.54
N SER A 28 9.62 5.63 -14.56
CA SER A 28 8.33 6.00 -13.98
C SER A 28 7.24 5.12 -14.60
N ARG A 29 6.48 4.42 -13.76
CA ARG A 29 5.34 3.63 -14.25
C ARG A 29 4.28 4.59 -14.78
N ALA A 30 3.94 4.48 -16.07
CA ALA A 30 2.98 5.38 -16.70
C ALA A 30 1.62 5.36 -15.98
N GLY A 31 1.01 6.54 -15.81
CA GLY A 31 -0.27 6.69 -15.10
C GLY A 31 -0.18 6.47 -13.60
N CYS A 32 1.02 6.59 -13.02
CA CYS A 32 1.22 6.56 -11.58
C CYS A 32 1.93 7.83 -11.10
N THR A 33 1.63 8.24 -9.87
CA THR A 33 2.24 9.38 -9.17
C THR A 33 2.97 8.92 -7.91
N PRO A 34 4.11 9.52 -7.53
CA PRO A 34 4.80 9.15 -6.29
C PRO A 34 3.91 9.31 -5.05
N LEU A 35 3.94 8.33 -4.16
CA LEU A 35 3.25 8.39 -2.88
C LEU A 35 3.99 9.37 -1.95
N ALA A 36 3.28 10.39 -1.48
CA ALA A 36 3.81 11.30 -0.48
C ALA A 36 3.98 10.61 0.88
N LEU A 37 5.04 10.99 1.60
CA LEU A 37 5.23 10.56 2.98
C LEU A 37 4.21 11.25 3.90
N GLU A 38 3.59 10.48 4.78
CA GLU A 38 2.74 10.99 5.85
C GLU A 38 3.53 10.95 7.16
N LYS A 39 3.85 12.13 7.73
CA LYS A 39 4.68 12.24 8.96
C LYS A 39 6.00 11.45 8.86
N GLY A 40 6.62 11.43 7.68
CA GLY A 40 7.88 10.74 7.41
C GLY A 40 7.75 9.22 7.18
N LYS A 41 6.54 8.67 7.11
CA LYS A 41 6.27 7.24 6.89
C LYS A 41 5.62 7.01 5.52
N LEU A 42 5.93 5.87 4.89
CA LEU A 42 5.21 5.39 3.72
C LEU A 42 3.95 4.66 4.19
N VAL A 43 2.82 5.35 4.18
CA VAL A 43 1.50 4.80 4.58
C VAL A 43 0.84 4.15 3.36
N ILE A 44 0.80 2.82 3.36
CA ILE A 44 0.24 2.01 2.27
C ILE A 44 -1.30 2.01 2.34
N GLY A 45 -1.86 1.90 3.55
CA GLY A 45 -3.30 1.92 3.78
C GLY A 45 -3.66 2.51 5.13
N HIS A 46 -4.88 3.02 5.20
CA HIS A 46 -5.51 3.53 6.41
C HIS A 46 -6.65 2.59 6.75
N SER A 47 -6.63 2.01 7.95
CA SER A 47 -7.74 1.19 8.43
C SER A 47 -8.88 2.06 8.95
N GLU A 48 -10.09 1.50 8.94
CA GLU A 48 -11.33 2.13 9.41
C GLU A 48 -11.27 2.61 10.87
N THR A 49 -10.41 1.98 11.67
CA THR A 49 -10.26 2.28 13.11
C THR A 49 -9.18 3.33 13.41
N GLY A 50 -8.62 3.98 12.38
CA GLY A 50 -7.60 5.02 12.54
C GLY A 50 -6.17 4.51 12.64
N HIS A 51 -5.95 3.21 12.43
CA HIS A 51 -4.62 2.61 12.41
C HIS A 51 -4.06 2.56 10.99
N HIS A 52 -2.74 2.64 10.86
CA HIS A 52 -2.08 2.71 9.56
C HIS A 52 -1.30 1.43 9.25
N HIS A 53 -1.32 1.03 7.99
CA HIS A 53 -0.39 0.06 7.42
C HIS A 53 0.80 0.82 6.83
N VAL A 54 1.98 0.62 7.41
CA VAL A 54 3.18 1.36 7.02
C VAL A 54 4.28 0.40 6.59
N LEU A 55 5.13 0.86 5.67
CA LEU A 55 6.43 0.23 5.51
C LEU A 55 7.32 0.60 6.70
N SER A 56 7.92 -0.41 7.34
CA SER A 56 8.80 -0.22 8.50
C SER A 56 10.07 0.56 8.15
N ARG A 57 10.48 0.50 6.87
CA ARG A 57 11.64 1.20 6.32
C ARG A 57 11.29 1.82 4.97
N SER A 58 11.76 3.04 4.74
CA SER A 58 11.60 3.76 3.48
C SER A 58 12.89 3.85 2.66
N ASP A 59 14.03 3.43 3.20
CA ASP A 59 15.30 3.40 2.47
C ASP A 59 15.25 2.35 1.35
N GLY A 60 15.51 2.79 0.11
CA GLY A 60 15.40 1.93 -1.07
C GLY A 60 13.97 1.53 -1.44
N ALA A 61 12.95 2.19 -0.86
CA ALA A 61 11.55 1.98 -1.21
C ALA A 61 11.03 3.14 -2.07
N GLU A 62 10.49 2.80 -3.24
CA GLU A 62 9.79 3.73 -4.12
C GLU A 62 8.35 3.26 -4.28
N VAL A 63 7.39 4.08 -3.86
CA VAL A 63 5.98 3.73 -3.90
C VAL A 63 5.25 4.74 -4.77
N MET A 64 4.43 4.25 -5.68
CA MET A 64 3.64 5.02 -6.62
C MET A 64 2.17 4.65 -6.47
N VAL A 65 1.29 5.62 -6.65
CA VAL A 65 -0.17 5.48 -6.65
C VAL A 65 -0.65 5.44 -8.08
N LEU A 66 -1.49 4.48 -8.44
CA LEU A 66 -2.17 4.47 -9.74
C LEU A 66 -3.18 5.64 -9.78
N ASP A 67 -3.10 6.49 -10.79
CA ASP A 67 -3.91 7.72 -10.87
C ASP A 67 -5.40 7.45 -11.12
N ARG A 68 -5.71 6.36 -11.83
CA ARG A 68 -7.08 5.95 -12.21
C ARG A 68 -7.32 4.48 -11.86
N PRO A 69 -7.47 4.13 -10.57
CA PRO A 69 -7.81 2.76 -10.18
C PRO A 69 -9.29 2.45 -10.46
N PRO A 70 -9.69 1.17 -10.46
CA PRO A 70 -11.11 0.79 -10.42
C PRO A 70 -11.83 1.43 -9.24
N GLU A 71 -13.13 1.69 -9.40
CA GLU A 71 -13.98 2.27 -8.35
C GLU A 71 -13.92 1.43 -7.05
N GLY A 72 -13.93 2.11 -5.90
CA GLY A 72 -13.84 1.48 -4.59
C GLY A 72 -12.47 0.88 -4.25
N MET A 73 -11.43 1.11 -5.06
CA MET A 73 -10.10 0.58 -4.81
C MET A 73 -9.02 1.67 -4.91
N ARG A 74 -7.96 1.51 -4.13
CA ARG A 74 -6.67 2.18 -4.35
C ARG A 74 -5.63 1.13 -4.72
N ILE A 75 -4.82 1.42 -5.74
CA ILE A 75 -3.73 0.55 -6.16
C ILE A 75 -2.42 1.29 -6.00
N LEU A 76 -1.46 0.66 -5.32
CA LEU A 76 -0.09 1.14 -5.19
C LEU A 76 0.87 0.15 -5.85
N TYR A 77 1.89 0.68 -6.51
CA TYR A 77 3.04 -0.08 -6.98
C TYR A 77 4.25 0.29 -6.14
N ALA A 78 5.02 -0.70 -5.69
CA ALA A 78 6.25 -0.45 -4.96
C ALA A 78 7.43 -1.21 -5.55
N ILE A 79 8.57 -0.54 -5.61
CA ILE A 79 9.88 -1.14 -5.84
C ILE A 79 10.64 -1.08 -4.53
N LEU A 80 11.07 -2.24 -4.02
CA LEU A 80 11.78 -2.37 -2.75
C LEU A 80 13.17 -2.95 -3.02
N GLU A 81 14.22 -2.16 -2.80
CA GLU A 81 15.61 -2.61 -2.95
C GLU A 81 16.13 -3.35 -1.72
N ASN A 82 15.66 -2.93 -0.55
CA ASN A 82 16.04 -3.51 0.72
C ASN A 82 14.86 -4.29 1.31
N PRO A 83 15.12 -5.36 2.09
CA PRO A 83 14.07 -6.02 2.86
C PRO A 83 13.39 -5.03 3.81
N THR A 84 12.06 -5.07 3.85
CA THR A 84 11.23 -4.29 4.79
C THR A 84 10.04 -5.15 5.24
N SER A 85 9.13 -4.56 6.02
CA SER A 85 7.89 -5.19 6.45
C SER A 85 6.72 -4.23 6.32
N LEU A 86 5.53 -4.79 6.08
CA LEU A 86 4.28 -4.06 6.21
C LEU A 86 3.75 -4.22 7.64
N ASP A 87 3.88 -3.17 8.44
CA ASP A 87 3.49 -3.15 9.85
C ASP A 87 2.14 -2.46 10.02
N HIS A 88 1.30 -3.01 10.89
CA HIS A 88 0.05 -2.39 11.30
C HIS A 88 0.23 -1.68 12.65
N GLN A 89 0.07 -0.36 12.67
CA GLN A 89 0.29 0.46 13.87
C GLN A 89 -0.94 0.51 14.78
N ARG A 90 -1.15 -0.53 15.60
CA ARG A 90 -2.16 -0.58 16.70
C ARG A 90 -1.51 -0.46 18.07
N ASP A 91 -2.19 0.21 19.01
CA ASP A 91 -1.68 0.44 20.38
C ASP A 91 -1.66 -0.82 21.25
N HIS A 92 -2.63 -1.72 21.06
CA HIS A 92 -2.76 -2.96 21.80
C HIS A 92 -3.08 -4.10 20.83
N ASP A 93 -2.07 -4.93 20.60
CA ASP A 93 -2.09 -6.23 19.96
C ASP A 93 -1.88 -6.33 18.44
N THR A 94 -1.06 -7.34 18.14
CA THR A 94 -0.17 -7.52 17.00
C THR A 94 -0.88 -8.17 15.81
N HIS A 95 -1.09 -7.43 14.73
CA HIS A 95 -1.01 -8.13 13.44
C HIS A 95 0.43 -8.53 13.22
N GLU A 96 0.63 -9.76 12.79
CA GLU A 96 1.94 -10.27 12.42
C GLU A 96 2.43 -9.50 11.20
N SER A 97 3.53 -8.75 11.36
CA SER A 97 4.17 -8.03 10.24
C SER A 97 4.38 -8.98 9.06
N ILE A 98 4.10 -8.46 7.86
CA ILE A 98 4.37 -9.19 6.62
C ILE A 98 5.75 -8.80 6.13
N ASP A 99 6.62 -9.79 5.95
CA ASP A 99 7.93 -9.59 5.36
C ASP A 99 7.82 -9.34 3.87
N LEU A 100 8.50 -8.27 3.44
CA LEU A 100 8.60 -7.85 2.06
C LEU A 100 10.07 -7.92 1.65
N PRO A 101 10.53 -9.04 1.07
CA PRO A 101 11.87 -9.12 0.50
C PRO A 101 12.01 -8.16 -0.69
N PRO A 102 13.23 -7.89 -1.16
CA PRO A 102 13.43 -7.06 -2.34
C PRO A 102 12.63 -7.56 -3.55
N GLY A 103 12.02 -6.63 -4.27
CA GLY A 103 11.17 -6.94 -5.42
C GLY A 103 10.20 -5.83 -5.79
N GLU A 104 9.37 -6.14 -6.78
CA GLU A 104 8.28 -5.29 -7.22
C GLU A 104 6.94 -5.83 -6.70
N TYR A 105 6.12 -4.93 -6.16
CA TYR A 105 4.86 -5.26 -5.48
C TYR A 105 3.70 -4.42 -5.99
N GLU A 106 2.52 -5.04 -6.00
CA GLU A 106 1.22 -4.38 -6.15
C GLU A 106 0.45 -4.51 -4.84
N PHE A 107 0.03 -3.38 -4.27
CA PHE A 107 -0.89 -3.33 -3.13
C PHE A 107 -2.26 -2.90 -3.62
N ARG A 108 -3.28 -3.68 -3.29
CA ARG A 108 -4.68 -3.36 -3.56
C ARG A 108 -5.38 -3.13 -2.23
N ILE A 109 -5.84 -1.92 -2.03
CA ILE A 109 -6.56 -1.50 -0.82
C ILE A 109 -8.02 -1.34 -1.20
N ALA A 110 -8.88 -2.15 -0.61
CA ALA A 110 -10.32 -1.91 -0.69
C ALA A 110 -10.64 -0.63 0.09
N ARG A 111 -11.37 0.30 -0.54
CA ARG A 111 -11.96 1.43 0.17
C ARG A 111 -13.39 1.05 0.51
N GLU A 112 -13.86 1.41 1.71
CA GLU A 112 -15.29 1.42 1.96
C GLU A 112 -15.95 2.34 0.93
N TYR A 113 -16.94 1.79 0.23
CA TYR A 113 -17.82 2.57 -0.61
C TYR A 113 -18.76 3.32 0.32
N ASP A 114 -18.52 4.62 0.50
CA ASP A 114 -19.47 5.51 1.18
C ASP A 114 -20.42 6.14 0.13
N PRO A 115 -21.65 5.61 -0.02
CA PRO A 115 -22.62 6.14 -0.99
C PRO A 115 -22.99 7.62 -0.72
N TYR A 116 -22.85 8.10 0.52
CA TYR A 116 -23.20 9.47 0.88
C TYR A 116 -22.10 10.47 0.50
N ALA A 117 -20.83 10.06 0.52
CA ALA A 117 -19.71 10.89 0.06
C ALA A 117 -19.72 11.13 -1.46
N GLU A 118 -20.30 10.21 -2.24
CA GLU A 118 -20.53 10.38 -3.68
C GLU A 118 -21.70 11.34 -3.94
N LEU A 119 -22.82 11.19 -3.22
CA LEU A 119 -23.98 12.09 -3.29
C LEU A 119 -23.62 13.53 -2.89
N ALA A 120 -22.75 13.71 -1.89
CA ALA A 120 -22.26 15.03 -1.49
C ALA A 120 -21.43 15.73 -2.58
N ARG A 121 -20.69 14.97 -3.41
CA ARG A 121 -19.93 15.51 -4.55
C ARG A 121 -20.83 15.87 -5.73
N GLN A 122 -21.90 15.11 -5.97
CA GLN A 122 -22.89 15.39 -7.02
C GLN A 122 -23.83 16.55 -6.66
N SER A 123 -24.01 16.84 -5.37
CA SER A 123 -24.87 17.93 -4.88
C SER A 123 -24.17 19.30 -4.82
N MET A 124 -22.88 19.38 -5.19
CA MET A 124 -22.10 20.61 -5.21
C MET A 124 -21.82 21.15 -6.62
N ASP A 125 -22.36 20.50 -7.65
CA ASP A 125 -22.34 20.91 -9.07
C ASP A 125 -23.74 21.40 -9.50
#